data_AF-A0A836X503-F1
#
_entry.id   AF-A0A836X503-F1
#
_cell.length_a   1.000
_cell.length_b   1.000
_cell.length_c   1.000
_cell.angle_alpha   90.00
_cell.angle_beta   90.00
_cell.angle_gamma   90.00
#
_symmetry.space_group_name_H-M   'P 1'
#
loop_
_entity.id
_entity.type
_entity.pdbx_description
1 polymer ?
#
loop_
_entity_poly.entity_id
_entity_poly.type
_entity_poly.pdbx_seq_one_letter_code
_entity_poly.pdbx_strand_id
1 'polypeptide(L)'
;QLIAAFDPDECRAICVPTKDGKRGNPVLWPAQFFAEMAQVAGDVGARHIIGENADLVCEVPMEDDAIFLDLDTPEALQAATRASDE
;
A
#
# COMPACT_ATOMS: atom_id res chain seq x y z
N GLN A 1 -9.79 3.65 -5.24
CA GLN A 1 -10.06 3.77 -3.80
C GLN A 1 -8.95 4.57 -3.11
N LEU A 2 -7.68 4.13 -3.15
CA LEU A 2 -6.55 4.87 -2.54
C LEU A 2 -6.41 6.33 -3.03
N ILE A 3 -6.41 6.57 -4.34
CA ILE A 3 -6.30 7.94 -4.90
C ILE A 3 -7.45 8.83 -4.44
N ALA A 4 -8.65 8.27 -4.28
CA ALA A 4 -9.81 9.04 -3.82
C ALA A 4 -9.77 9.36 -2.32
N ALA A 5 -9.03 8.55 -1.53
CA ALA A 5 -8.81 8.78 -0.10
C ALA A 5 -7.62 9.71 0.19
N PHE A 6 -6.75 9.91 -0.81
CA PHE A 6 -5.58 10.76 -0.70
C PHE A 6 -5.97 12.23 -0.62
N ASP A 7 -5.64 12.87 0.51
CA ASP A 7 -5.95 14.26 0.79
C ASP A 7 -4.94 14.82 1.79
N PRO A 8 -3.81 15.36 1.30
CA PRO A 8 -2.74 15.85 2.16
C PRO A 8 -3.14 17.10 2.95
N ASP A 9 -4.11 17.87 2.48
CA ASP A 9 -4.60 19.07 3.20
C ASP A 9 -5.38 18.68 4.47
N GLU A 10 -5.96 17.48 4.50
CA GLU A 10 -6.58 16.87 5.69
C GLU A 10 -5.66 15.88 6.42
N CYS A 11 -4.33 15.96 6.22
CA CYS A 11 -3.36 15.04 6.80
C CYS A 11 -3.56 13.55 6.39
N ARG A 12 -4.20 13.27 5.25
CA ARG A 12 -4.34 11.91 4.69
C ARG A 12 -3.37 11.72 3.55
N ALA A 13 -2.08 11.68 3.87
CA ALA A 13 -1.03 11.69 2.88
C ALA A 13 -0.52 10.28 2.55
N ILE A 14 -0.43 9.38 3.54
CA ILE A 14 -0.03 7.98 3.36
C ILE A 14 -1.27 7.10 3.39
N CYS A 15 -1.75 6.62 2.25
CA CYS A 15 -2.95 5.77 2.21
C CYS A 15 -2.56 4.29 2.22
N VAL A 16 -2.98 3.59 3.27
CA VAL A 16 -2.68 2.16 3.49
C VAL A 16 -3.97 1.36 3.30
N PRO A 17 -4.03 0.43 2.31
CA PRO A 17 -5.19 -0.43 2.19
C PRO A 17 -5.29 -1.38 3.39
N THR A 18 -6.51 -1.62 3.86
CA THR A 18 -6.76 -2.55 4.96
C THR A 18 -7.94 -3.46 4.67
N LYS A 19 -7.87 -4.70 5.15
CA LYS A 19 -9.01 -5.62 5.20
C LYS A 19 -8.89 -6.51 6.42
N ASP A 20 -9.99 -6.68 7.14
CA ASP A 20 -10.07 -7.47 8.38
C ASP A 20 -8.97 -7.11 9.40
N GLY A 21 -8.68 -5.82 9.54
CA GLY A 21 -7.66 -5.29 10.46
C GLY A 21 -6.22 -5.55 10.02
N LYS A 22 -6.00 -6.09 8.82
CA LYS A 22 -4.67 -6.31 8.24
C LYS A 22 -4.39 -5.27 7.17
N ARG A 23 -3.18 -4.71 7.21
CA ARG A 23 -2.63 -3.82 6.17
C ARG A 23 -2.16 -4.64 4.98
N GLY A 24 -2.45 -4.15 3.77
CA GLY A 24 -2.01 -4.75 2.52
C GLY A 24 -1.17 -3.80 1.67
N ASN A 25 -0.98 -4.18 0.41
CA ASN A 25 -0.34 -3.42 -0.64
C ASN A 25 -1.32 -3.15 -1.79
N PRO A 26 -1.07 -2.15 -2.66
CA PRO A 26 0.00 -1.16 -2.60
C PRO A 26 -0.31 -0.03 -1.60
N VAL A 27 0.74 0.50 -0.95
CA VAL A 27 0.62 1.75 -0.17
C VAL A 27 0.82 2.95 -1.10
N LEU A 28 -0.06 3.93 -0.99
CA LEU A 28 0.09 5.21 -1.70
C LEU A 28 0.92 6.16 -0.86
N TRP A 29 1.96 6.71 -1.47
CA TRP A 29 2.91 7.64 -0.84
C TRP A 29 2.88 9.01 -1.51
N PRO A 30 2.93 10.11 -0.73
CA PRO A 30 3.14 11.44 -1.27
C PRO A 30 4.63 11.64 -1.60
N ALA A 31 4.91 12.48 -2.59
CA ALA A 31 6.25 12.70 -3.13
C ALA A 31 7.28 13.17 -2.08
N GLN A 32 6.84 13.79 -0.99
CA GLN A 32 7.73 14.27 0.08
C GLN A 32 8.55 13.14 0.74
N PHE A 33 8.05 11.90 0.75
CA PHE A 33 8.78 10.76 1.34
C PHE A 33 9.75 10.08 0.38
N PHE A 34 9.86 10.53 -0.88
CA PHE A 34 10.73 9.87 -1.85
C PHE A 34 12.20 9.90 -1.43
N ALA A 35 12.66 11.01 -0.86
CA ALA A 35 14.03 11.15 -0.37
C ALA A 35 14.33 10.17 0.78
N GLU A 36 13.38 9.98 1.68
CA GLU A 36 13.49 9.07 2.83
C GLU A 36 13.40 7.60 2.38
N MET A 37 12.44 7.27 1.52
CA MET A 37 12.31 5.94 0.91
C MET A 37 13.58 5.54 0.13
N ALA A 38 14.26 6.48 -0.51
CA ALA A 38 15.51 6.22 -1.21
C ALA A 38 16.68 5.86 -0.27
N GLN A 39 16.60 6.16 1.02
CA GLN A 39 17.60 5.77 2.02
C GLN A 39 17.32 4.39 2.64
N VAL A 40 16.15 3.80 2.38
CA VAL A 40 15.80 2.49 2.90
C VAL A 40 16.73 1.44 2.29
N ALA A 41 17.36 0.66 3.16
CA ALA A 41 18.32 -0.37 2.77
C ALA A 41 17.94 -1.73 3.35
N GLY A 42 18.21 -2.78 2.59
CA GLY A 42 17.82 -4.15 2.94
C GLY A 42 16.34 -4.43 2.70
N ASP A 43 15.89 -5.60 3.13
CA ASP A 43 14.56 -6.13 2.86
C ASP A 43 13.55 -5.76 3.97
N VAL A 44 13.46 -4.47 4.27
CA VAL A 44 12.59 -3.93 5.33
C VAL A 44 11.49 -3.02 4.78
N GLY A 45 11.68 -2.50 3.57
CA GLY A 45 10.76 -1.56 2.92
C GLY A 45 10.49 -0.29 3.73
N ALA A 46 9.51 0.50 3.28
CA ALA A 46 9.14 1.78 3.88
C ALA A 46 8.26 1.63 5.15
N ARG A 47 8.20 0.44 5.77
CA ARG A 47 7.27 0.17 6.88
C ARG A 47 7.52 1.04 8.11
N HIS A 48 8.77 1.36 8.40
CA HIS A 48 9.14 2.24 9.52
C HIS A 48 8.65 3.68 9.27
N ILE A 49 8.77 4.18 8.04
CA ILE A 49 8.29 5.51 7.64
C ILE A 49 6.79 5.66 7.92
N ILE A 50 5.98 4.61 7.69
CA ILE A 50 4.55 4.60 8.05
C ILE A 50 4.36 4.78 9.57
N GLY A 51 5.16 4.10 10.38
CA GLY A 51 5.08 4.17 11.84
C GLY A 51 5.52 5.52 12.40
N GLU A 52 6.55 6.13 11.80
CA GLU A 52 7.09 7.43 12.21
C GLU A 52 6.17 8.61 11.83
N ASN A 53 5.28 8.41 10.84
CA ASN A 53 4.37 9.43 10.31
C ASN A 53 2.89 9.02 10.51
N ALA A 54 2.57 8.39 11.63
CA ALA A 54 1.24 7.82 11.90
C ALA A 54 0.10 8.86 11.85
N ASP A 55 0.39 10.13 12.09
CA ASP A 55 -0.50 11.27 11.97
C ASP A 55 -0.88 11.60 10.51
N LEU A 56 -0.09 11.13 9.54
CA LEU A 56 -0.34 11.28 8.11
C LEU A 56 -0.96 10.04 7.46
N VAL A 57 -1.17 8.97 8.24
CA VAL A 57 -1.64 7.67 7.74
C VAL A 57 -3.17 7.63 7.69
N CYS A 58 -3.70 7.32 6.52
CA CYS A 58 -5.10 7.02 6.29
C CYS A 58 -5.27 5.54 5.95
N GLU A 59 -5.98 4.79 6.80
CA GLU A 59 -6.36 3.42 6.48
C GLU A 59 -7.59 3.42 5.56
N VAL A 60 -7.48 2.72 4.43
CA VAL A 60 -8.52 2.64 3.40
C VAL A 60 -9.08 1.22 3.39
N PRO A 61 -10.28 0.98 3.93
CA PRO A 61 -10.89 -0.34 3.93
C PRO A 61 -11.15 -0.83 2.50
N MET A 62 -10.84 -2.10 2.23
CA MET A 62 -10.99 -2.76 0.94
C MET A 62 -11.97 -3.93 1.07
N GLU A 63 -12.75 -4.17 0.02
CA GLU A 63 -13.77 -5.22 -0.01
C GLU A 63 -13.18 -6.60 -0.33
N ASP A 64 -12.22 -6.65 -1.26
CA ASP A 64 -11.59 -7.87 -1.74
C ASP A 64 -10.20 -8.11 -1.11
N ASP A 65 -9.70 -9.34 -1.29
CA ASP A 65 -8.37 -9.74 -0.81
C ASP A 65 -7.25 -9.37 -1.78
N ALA A 66 -7.52 -8.58 -2.84
CA ALA A 66 -6.50 -8.25 -3.84
C ALA A 66 -5.32 -7.49 -3.24
N ILE A 67 -5.53 -6.82 -2.11
CA ILE A 67 -4.46 -6.10 -1.40
C ILE A 67 -3.43 -7.01 -0.73
N PHE A 68 -3.71 -8.31 -0.64
CA PHE A 68 -2.78 -9.32 -0.14
C PHE A 68 -2.14 -10.13 -1.27
N LEU A 69 -2.54 -9.90 -2.52
CA LEU A 69 -1.99 -10.60 -3.67
C LEU A 69 -0.60 -10.04 -3.99
N ASP A 70 0.39 -10.93 -3.96
CA ASP A 70 1.77 -10.62 -4.31
C ASP A 70 2.14 -11.29 -5.64
N LEU A 71 2.71 -10.51 -6.56
CA LEU A 71 2.91 -10.91 -7.96
C LEU A 71 4.41 -11.01 -8.32
N ASP A 72 5.19 -11.59 -7.42
CA ASP A 72 6.64 -11.74 -7.58
C ASP A 72 7.07 -12.88 -8.51
N THR A 73 6.16 -13.81 -8.83
CA THR A 73 6.47 -14.98 -9.68
C THR A 73 5.60 -15.04 -10.93
N PRO A 74 6.13 -15.60 -12.04
CA PRO A 74 5.33 -15.86 -13.24
C PRO A 74 4.10 -16.72 -12.97
N GLU A 75 4.21 -17.67 -12.03
CA GLU A 75 3.12 -18.54 -11.62
C GLU A 75 2.02 -17.75 -10.89
N ALA A 76 2.39 -16.85 -9.97
CA ALA A 76 1.45 -15.98 -9.28
C ALA A 76 0.69 -15.08 -10.27
N LEU A 77 1.41 -14.51 -11.25
CA LEU A 77 0.80 -13.71 -12.30
C LEU A 77 -0.17 -14.53 -13.17
N GLN A 78 0.20 -15.74 -13.59
CA GLN A 78 -0.71 -16.60 -14.36
C GLN A 78 -1.97 -16.99 -13.58
N ALA A 79 -1.83 -17.28 -12.28
CA ALA A 79 -2.96 -17.61 -11.43
C ALA A 79 -3.92 -16.42 -11.31
N ALA A 80 -3.39 -15.20 -11.12
CA ALA A 80 -4.19 -13.97 -11.03
C ALA A 80 -4.94 -13.69 -12.33
N THR A 81 -4.29 -13.80 -13.50
CA THR A 81 -4.93 -13.54 -14.79
C THR A 81 -6.07 -14.51 -15.08
N ARG A 82 -5.91 -15.81 -14.76
CA ARG A 82 -6.97 -16.81 -14.97
C ARG A 82 -8.20 -16.53 -14.11
N ALA A 83 -8.02 -16.08 -12.87
CA ALA A 83 -9.13 -15.78 -11.96
C ALA A 83 -9.93 -14.54 -12.38
N SER A 84 -9.36 -13.63 -13.18
CA SER A 84 -10.03 -12.44 -13.69
C SER A 84 -10.78 -12.65 -15.01
N ASP A 85 -10.56 -13.77 -15.71
CA ASP A 85 -11.25 -14.13 -16.95
C ASP A 85 -12.54 -14.95 -16.71
N GLU A 86 -12.79 -15.40 -15.47
CA GLU A 86 -14.01 -16.09 -15.00
C GLU A 86 -15.00 -15.13 -14.33
#